data_AF-A0A968P0C2-F1
#
_entry.id   AF-A0A968P0C2-F1
#
_cell.length_a   1.000
_cell.length_b   1.000
_cell.length_c   1.000
_cell.angle_alpha   90.00
_cell.angle_beta   90.00
_cell.angle_gamma   90.00
#
_symmetry.space_group_name_H-M   'P 1'
#
loop_
_entity.id
_entity.type
_entity.pdbx_description
1 polymer ?
#
loop_
_entity_poly.entity_id
_entity_poly.type
_entity_poly.pdbx_seq_one_letter_code
_entity_poly.pdbx_strand_id
1 'polypeptide(L)'
;MSGAAAKSEWTFENLMDLFKDFPLLESFPAHLVSQLAGASEVLDLPANSQILVQGQINDHLYFLISGTVGVYVDGARVSKMQRKGDLLGEMSVISRKTVGATILAETPVTLVRVDSRVFLEMKGPERDLYLSILYRIYATVLAEKLHQTNQKAKHFEELTIQLQAVQAELEEANVTLERKVEERTQKLESQNMELLASKNKMEDLLNNKRFIFQKLSEFHDQHLSPLKTLLDELRQKVPGDQVINDARAVVFEVQQVLGPLTDQYSSEQAVQGKRVLLADSHKKQQVIAKMALGGTGVVLDIVSSLEEGKEKVAGQTSYDLVIFDASMAELGNLVHERSPSTDLVLMTSDQIPVYLPALKQLSTTPHIVSRDEADRTFTVKNIMTTVTKLLSRDFFGLEKYLTWGVDIQALPVLSSRQRTDLLEEVERYFEKLGVRRANRDRIRGVLEEMLMNAIYDAPTDKDGKALYNHLSRATELTLKPSEQGLVRFATDGMLIAVSVQDPFGSLKGGTILRYLEHNYAGSSSDINASENKGGCPAVVCIRSLRTRISWYLTSNREKRPR
;
A
#
# COMPACT_ATOMS: atom_id res chain seq x y z
N MET A 1 -41.61 -29.92 -65.00
CA MET A 1 -42.54 -28.80 -65.26
C MET A 1 -41.78 -27.75 -66.06
N SER A 2 -42.35 -27.35 -67.19
CA SER A 2 -41.76 -26.42 -68.17
C SER A 2 -41.74 -24.99 -67.62
N GLY A 3 -40.55 -24.44 -67.39
CA GLY A 3 -40.33 -23.02 -67.21
C GLY A 3 -40.03 -22.38 -68.56
N ALA A 4 -40.82 -21.38 -68.95
CA ALA A 4 -40.69 -20.66 -70.20
C ALA A 4 -39.31 -20.00 -70.32
N ALA A 5 -38.50 -20.46 -71.28
CA ALA A 5 -37.28 -19.79 -71.68
C ALA A 5 -37.62 -18.42 -72.27
N ALA A 6 -37.12 -17.35 -71.66
CA ALA A 6 -37.16 -16.03 -72.26
C ALA A 6 -36.42 -16.09 -73.61
N LYS A 7 -37.05 -15.62 -74.70
CA LYS A 7 -36.40 -15.52 -76.02
C LYS A 7 -35.19 -14.61 -75.88
N SER A 8 -34.00 -15.18 -75.99
CA SER A 8 -32.74 -14.44 -75.87
C SER A 8 -32.61 -13.46 -77.04
N GLU A 9 -32.31 -12.18 -76.77
CA GLU A 9 -31.99 -11.12 -77.76
C GLU A 9 -30.63 -11.32 -78.47
N TRP A 10 -30.04 -12.50 -78.34
CA TRP A 10 -28.75 -12.81 -78.95
C TRP A 10 -28.93 -13.17 -80.43
N THR A 11 -28.42 -12.30 -81.29
CA THR A 11 -28.28 -12.57 -82.72
C THR A 11 -27.00 -13.35 -82.98
N PHE A 12 -26.95 -14.02 -84.14
CA PHE A 12 -25.75 -14.70 -84.63
C PHE A 12 -24.54 -13.74 -84.70
N GLU A 13 -24.77 -12.48 -85.10
CA GLU A 13 -23.74 -11.44 -85.18
C GLU A 13 -23.17 -11.08 -83.80
N ASN A 14 -24.04 -10.91 -82.79
CA ASN A 14 -23.61 -10.59 -81.42
C ASN A 14 -22.85 -11.74 -80.75
N LEU A 15 -23.22 -13.00 -81.05
CA LEU A 15 -22.48 -14.18 -80.57
C LEU A 15 -21.11 -14.30 -81.23
N MET A 16 -21.01 -13.97 -82.52
CA MET A 16 -19.74 -13.99 -83.25
C MET A 16 -18.76 -12.94 -82.69
N ASP A 17 -19.23 -11.75 -82.33
CA ASP A 17 -18.40 -10.73 -81.68
C ASP A 17 -18.04 -11.10 -80.24
N LEU A 18 -18.96 -11.69 -79.48
CA LEU A 18 -18.67 -12.21 -78.14
C LEU A 18 -17.57 -13.28 -78.14
N PHE A 19 -17.57 -14.18 -79.12
CA PHE A 19 -16.52 -15.20 -79.21
C PHE A 19 -15.17 -14.64 -79.59
N LYS A 20 -15.10 -13.55 -80.38
CA LYS A 20 -13.83 -12.86 -80.66
C LYS A 20 -13.23 -12.23 -79.40
N ASP A 21 -14.07 -11.78 -78.46
CA ASP A 21 -13.64 -11.20 -77.18
C ASP A 21 -13.08 -12.24 -76.19
N PHE A 22 -13.31 -13.53 -76.42
CA PHE A 22 -12.80 -14.58 -75.52
C PHE A 22 -11.32 -14.84 -75.82
N PRO A 23 -10.41 -14.63 -74.84
CA PRO A 23 -8.97 -14.83 -75.06
C PRO A 23 -8.60 -16.23 -75.55
N LEU A 24 -9.43 -17.22 -75.21
CA LEU A 24 -9.26 -18.62 -75.64
C LEU A 24 -9.56 -18.81 -77.14
N LEU A 25 -10.38 -17.96 -77.75
CA LEU A 25 -10.86 -18.09 -79.13
C LEU A 25 -10.23 -17.09 -80.11
N GLU A 26 -9.39 -16.17 -79.65
CA GLU A 26 -8.71 -15.15 -80.47
C GLU A 26 -7.94 -15.74 -81.66
N SER A 27 -7.42 -16.96 -81.51
CA SER A 27 -6.63 -17.66 -82.53
C SER A 27 -7.45 -18.51 -83.51
N PHE A 28 -8.79 -18.49 -83.44
CA PHE A 28 -9.65 -19.27 -84.33
C PHE A 28 -9.88 -18.55 -85.67
N PRO A 29 -9.77 -19.27 -86.81
CA PRO A 29 -10.23 -18.75 -88.09
C PRO A 29 -11.70 -18.33 -88.05
N ALA A 30 -12.05 -17.23 -88.73
CA ALA A 30 -13.40 -16.66 -88.72
C ALA A 30 -14.50 -17.67 -89.11
N HIS A 31 -14.22 -18.62 -90.00
CA HIS A 31 -15.17 -19.67 -90.37
C HIS A 31 -15.46 -20.66 -89.24
N LEU A 32 -14.49 -20.98 -88.38
CA LEU A 32 -14.71 -21.85 -87.21
C LEU A 32 -15.45 -21.10 -86.09
N VAL A 33 -15.19 -19.81 -85.91
CA VAL A 33 -15.97 -18.96 -84.98
C VAL A 33 -17.43 -18.86 -85.44
N SER A 34 -17.66 -18.75 -86.74
CA SER A 34 -19.00 -18.78 -87.35
C SER A 34 -19.71 -20.11 -87.09
N GLN A 35 -19.01 -21.25 -87.18
CA GLN A 35 -19.57 -22.56 -86.86
C GLN A 35 -19.86 -22.71 -85.36
N LEU A 36 -18.99 -22.20 -84.49
CA LEU A 36 -19.22 -22.13 -83.04
C LEU A 36 -20.48 -21.32 -82.72
N ALA A 37 -20.62 -20.12 -83.29
CA ALA A 37 -21.81 -19.29 -83.13
C ALA A 37 -23.08 -20.01 -83.60
N GLY A 38 -23.01 -20.78 -84.70
CA GLY A 38 -24.14 -21.56 -85.22
C GLY A 38 -24.54 -22.76 -84.36
N ALA A 39 -23.60 -23.31 -83.58
CA ALA A 39 -23.80 -24.45 -82.68
C ALA A 39 -24.02 -24.04 -81.21
N SER A 40 -24.26 -22.75 -80.97
CA SER A 40 -24.33 -22.17 -79.62
C SER A 40 -25.73 -21.71 -79.24
N GLU A 41 -26.03 -21.82 -77.95
CA GLU A 41 -27.24 -21.31 -77.31
C GLU A 41 -26.87 -20.53 -76.05
N VAL A 42 -27.47 -19.36 -75.85
CA VAL A 42 -27.28 -18.60 -74.60
C VAL A 42 -28.28 -19.06 -73.55
N LEU A 43 -27.77 -19.37 -72.36
CA LEU A 43 -28.55 -19.81 -71.20
C LEU A 43 -28.43 -18.80 -70.08
N ASP A 44 -29.57 -18.26 -69.64
CA ASP A 44 -29.70 -17.49 -68.41
C ASP A 44 -30.22 -18.40 -67.30
N LEU A 45 -29.42 -18.58 -66.26
CA LEU A 45 -29.71 -19.49 -65.16
C LEU A 45 -29.78 -18.71 -63.84
N PRO A 46 -30.80 -18.93 -63.00
CA PRO A 46 -30.84 -18.32 -61.67
C PRO A 46 -29.77 -18.93 -60.75
N ALA A 47 -29.48 -18.25 -59.64
CA ALA A 47 -28.64 -18.78 -58.57
C ALA A 47 -29.15 -20.16 -58.10
N ASN A 48 -28.22 -21.00 -57.64
CA ASN A 48 -28.37 -22.40 -57.25
C ASN A 48 -28.72 -23.38 -58.38
N SER A 49 -28.70 -22.94 -59.64
CA SER A 49 -28.85 -23.85 -60.78
C SER A 49 -27.63 -24.77 -60.90
N GLN A 50 -27.87 -26.07 -61.11
CA GLN A 50 -26.81 -27.03 -61.42
C GLN A 50 -26.49 -26.97 -62.90
N ILE A 51 -25.29 -26.49 -63.24
CA ILE A 51 -24.82 -26.35 -64.62
C ILE A 51 -24.25 -27.68 -65.10
N LEU A 52 -23.44 -28.33 -64.27
CA LEU A 52 -22.93 -29.68 -64.45
C LEU A 52 -23.01 -30.45 -63.15
N VAL A 53 -23.21 -31.76 -63.23
CA VAL A 53 -23.31 -32.64 -62.05
C VAL A 53 -22.23 -33.71 -62.11
N GLN A 54 -21.46 -33.84 -61.02
CA GLN A 54 -20.41 -34.85 -60.90
C GLN A 54 -20.95 -36.25 -61.19
N GLY A 55 -20.21 -37.03 -61.97
CA GLY A 55 -20.59 -38.39 -62.36
C GLY A 55 -21.56 -38.49 -63.55
N GLN A 56 -22.10 -37.38 -64.06
CA GLN A 56 -22.94 -37.39 -65.26
C GLN A 56 -22.11 -37.27 -66.55
N ILE A 57 -22.67 -37.72 -67.68
CA ILE A 57 -22.08 -37.51 -69.00
C ILE A 57 -22.40 -36.08 -69.45
N ASN A 58 -21.44 -35.41 -70.08
CA ASN A 58 -21.59 -34.06 -70.61
C ASN A 58 -20.95 -33.96 -71.98
N ASP A 59 -21.76 -33.59 -72.98
CA ASP A 59 -21.34 -33.36 -74.36
C ASP A 59 -21.41 -31.88 -74.75
N HIS A 60 -21.48 -30.98 -73.77
CA HIS A 60 -21.60 -29.54 -73.99
C HIS A 60 -20.42 -28.77 -73.37
N LEU A 61 -19.94 -27.76 -74.07
CA LEU A 61 -19.01 -26.78 -73.51
C LEU A 61 -19.81 -25.56 -73.07
N TYR A 62 -19.40 -24.92 -71.97
CA TYR A 62 -20.05 -23.72 -71.49
C TYR A 62 -19.04 -22.60 -71.31
N PHE A 63 -19.31 -21.42 -71.87
CA PHE A 63 -18.52 -20.21 -71.66
C PHE A 63 -19.28 -19.25 -70.75
N LEU A 64 -18.65 -18.81 -69.66
CA LEU A 64 -19.25 -17.83 -68.75
C LEU A 64 -19.26 -16.44 -69.37
N ILE A 65 -20.44 -15.83 -69.51
CA ILE A 65 -20.57 -14.43 -69.95
C ILE A 65 -20.55 -13.51 -68.74
N SER A 66 -21.36 -13.82 -67.74
CA SER A 66 -21.50 -13.02 -66.52
C SER A 66 -22.01 -13.86 -65.34
N GLY A 67 -21.68 -13.42 -64.13
CA GLY A 67 -22.06 -14.06 -62.88
C GLY A 67 -20.94 -14.91 -62.28
N THR A 68 -21.26 -15.72 -61.28
CA THR A 68 -20.32 -16.56 -60.54
C THR A 68 -20.79 -18.00 -60.51
N VAL A 69 -19.85 -18.92 -60.77
CA VAL A 69 -20.05 -20.35 -60.57
C VAL A 69 -19.08 -20.91 -59.53
N GLY A 70 -19.57 -21.84 -58.71
CA GLY A 70 -18.78 -22.63 -57.77
C GLY A 70 -18.53 -24.03 -58.29
N VAL A 71 -17.32 -24.54 -58.07
CA VAL A 71 -16.92 -25.91 -58.43
C VAL A 71 -16.83 -26.73 -57.16
N TYR A 72 -17.55 -27.85 -57.11
CA TYR A 72 -17.70 -28.70 -55.94
C TYR A 72 -17.31 -30.14 -56.27
N VAL A 73 -16.45 -30.75 -55.46
CA VAL A 73 -16.10 -32.17 -55.55
C VAL A 73 -16.54 -32.83 -54.25
N ASP A 74 -17.36 -33.87 -54.35
CA ASP A 74 -17.92 -34.61 -53.19
C ASP A 74 -18.61 -33.69 -52.15
N GLY A 75 -19.25 -32.62 -52.64
CA GLY A 75 -19.98 -31.64 -51.83
C GLY A 75 -19.13 -30.51 -51.25
N ALA A 76 -17.81 -30.59 -51.30
CA ALA A 76 -16.91 -29.52 -50.87
C ALA A 76 -16.57 -28.56 -52.00
N ARG A 77 -16.63 -27.24 -51.75
CA ARG A 77 -16.25 -26.21 -52.73
C ARG A 77 -14.74 -26.23 -52.93
N VAL A 78 -14.28 -26.59 -54.13
CA VAL A 78 -12.86 -26.65 -54.48
C VAL A 78 -12.37 -25.43 -55.26
N SER A 79 -13.28 -24.72 -55.95
CA SER A 79 -12.93 -23.53 -56.72
C SER A 79 -14.15 -22.63 -56.98
N LYS A 80 -13.88 -21.41 -57.46
CA LYS A 80 -14.84 -20.42 -57.92
C LYS A 80 -14.38 -19.87 -59.27
N MET A 81 -15.29 -19.71 -60.22
CA MET A 81 -15.03 -19.11 -61.53
C MET A 81 -16.01 -17.95 -61.73
N GLN A 82 -15.50 -16.81 -62.20
CA GLN A 82 -16.26 -15.55 -62.25
C GLN A 82 -15.82 -14.64 -63.40
N ARG A 83 -14.84 -15.05 -64.21
CA ARG A 83 -14.30 -14.22 -65.29
C ARG A 83 -15.06 -14.50 -66.58
N LYS A 84 -15.42 -13.43 -67.31
CA LYS A 84 -16.00 -13.54 -68.65
C LYS A 84 -15.05 -14.34 -69.56
N GLY A 85 -15.58 -15.33 -70.26
CA GLY A 85 -14.84 -16.28 -71.09
C GLY A 85 -14.33 -17.53 -70.36
N ASP A 86 -14.55 -17.67 -69.05
CA ASP A 86 -14.22 -18.90 -68.32
C ASP A 86 -14.94 -20.10 -68.94
N LEU A 87 -14.18 -21.14 -69.26
CA LEU A 87 -14.67 -22.35 -69.92
C LEU A 87 -14.97 -23.43 -68.87
N LEU A 88 -16.15 -24.07 -68.99
CA LEU A 88 -16.65 -25.11 -68.10
C LEU A 88 -17.02 -26.37 -68.89
N GLY A 89 -16.92 -27.54 -68.25
CA GLY A 89 -17.32 -28.83 -68.82
C GLY A 89 -16.33 -29.39 -69.83
N GLU A 90 -15.16 -28.80 -69.90
CA GLU A 90 -14.15 -29.11 -70.89
C GLU A 90 -13.50 -30.46 -70.66
N MET A 91 -13.21 -30.78 -69.41
CA MET A 91 -12.54 -32.04 -69.06
C MET A 91 -13.39 -33.26 -69.42
N SER A 92 -14.71 -33.21 -69.24
CA SER A 92 -15.61 -34.33 -69.54
C SER A 92 -15.77 -34.56 -71.05
N VAL A 93 -15.91 -33.47 -71.83
CA VAL A 93 -16.04 -33.54 -73.29
C VAL A 93 -14.80 -34.16 -73.95
N ILE A 94 -13.59 -33.76 -73.53
CA ILE A 94 -12.34 -34.26 -74.14
C ILE A 94 -12.05 -35.69 -73.72
N SER A 95 -12.12 -35.95 -72.41
CA SER A 95 -11.73 -37.26 -71.86
C SER A 95 -12.77 -38.33 -72.19
N ARG A 96 -13.96 -37.94 -72.67
CA ARG A 96 -15.14 -38.80 -72.86
C ARG A 96 -15.50 -39.56 -71.58
N LYS A 97 -15.21 -38.95 -70.44
CA LYS A 97 -15.55 -39.45 -69.11
C LYS A 97 -16.65 -38.57 -68.51
N THR A 98 -17.20 -39.05 -67.40
CA THR A 98 -18.16 -38.30 -66.62
C THR A 98 -17.56 -37.02 -66.06
N VAL A 99 -18.41 -36.04 -65.74
CA VAL A 99 -18.01 -34.77 -65.13
C VAL A 99 -17.32 -35.04 -63.78
N GLY A 100 -16.13 -34.48 -63.57
CA GLY A 100 -15.33 -34.68 -62.36
C GLY A 100 -15.74 -33.84 -61.14
N ALA A 101 -16.56 -32.80 -61.33
CA ALA A 101 -17.01 -31.90 -60.27
C ALA A 101 -18.40 -31.32 -60.60
N THR A 102 -19.23 -31.10 -59.59
CA THR A 102 -20.51 -30.40 -59.74
C THR A 102 -20.24 -28.90 -59.87
N ILE A 103 -20.82 -28.26 -60.88
CA ILE A 103 -20.72 -26.82 -61.09
C ILE A 103 -22.08 -26.18 -60.80
N LEU A 104 -22.11 -25.27 -59.83
CA LEU A 104 -23.31 -24.57 -59.37
C LEU A 104 -23.22 -23.09 -59.70
N ALA A 105 -24.31 -22.49 -60.19
CA ALA A 105 -24.46 -21.05 -60.26
C ALA A 105 -24.59 -20.48 -58.83
N GLU A 106 -23.63 -19.70 -58.33
CA GLU A 106 -23.73 -19.08 -57.00
C GLU A 106 -24.52 -17.76 -57.04
N THR A 107 -24.49 -17.09 -58.19
CA THR A 107 -25.32 -15.93 -58.53
C THR A 107 -26.18 -16.28 -59.75
N PRO A 108 -27.15 -15.45 -60.18
CA PRO A 108 -27.65 -15.53 -61.54
C PRO A 108 -26.47 -15.47 -62.52
N VAL A 109 -26.46 -16.36 -63.51
CA VAL A 109 -25.38 -16.48 -64.50
C VAL A 109 -25.95 -16.50 -65.91
N THR A 110 -25.15 -15.97 -66.85
CA THR A 110 -25.40 -16.09 -68.28
C THR A 110 -24.25 -16.87 -68.89
N LEU A 111 -24.56 -17.93 -69.63
CA LEU A 111 -23.60 -18.86 -70.24
C LEU A 111 -23.86 -19.00 -71.73
N VAL A 112 -22.81 -19.22 -72.53
CA VAL A 112 -22.96 -19.77 -73.88
C VAL A 112 -22.75 -21.28 -73.81
N ARG A 113 -23.78 -22.06 -74.11
CA ARG A 113 -23.70 -23.51 -74.27
C ARG A 113 -23.42 -23.85 -75.73
N VAL A 114 -22.36 -24.62 -75.97
CA VAL A 114 -21.95 -25.08 -77.29
C VAL A 114 -22.09 -26.60 -77.36
N ASP A 115 -22.78 -27.11 -78.37
CA ASP A 115 -22.86 -28.55 -78.60
C ASP A 115 -21.56 -29.09 -79.19
N SER A 116 -20.82 -29.88 -78.41
CA SER A 116 -19.53 -30.41 -78.85
C SER A 116 -19.65 -31.47 -79.95
N ARG A 117 -20.83 -32.09 -80.11
CA ARG A 117 -21.07 -33.15 -81.11
C ARG A 117 -21.00 -32.63 -82.53
N VAL A 118 -21.43 -31.37 -82.75
CA VAL A 118 -21.33 -30.69 -84.05
C VAL A 118 -19.89 -30.71 -84.56
N PHE A 119 -18.91 -30.60 -83.64
CA PHE A 119 -17.50 -30.59 -83.99
C PHE A 119 -16.88 -31.99 -84.06
N LEU A 120 -17.42 -32.95 -83.30
CA LEU A 120 -16.99 -34.35 -83.34
C LEU A 120 -17.42 -35.07 -84.63
N GLU A 121 -18.51 -34.60 -85.26
CA GLU A 121 -19.05 -35.13 -86.52
C GLU A 121 -18.38 -34.53 -87.77
N MET A 122 -17.62 -33.44 -87.64
CA MET A 122 -16.81 -32.87 -88.72
C MET A 122 -15.79 -33.89 -89.24
N LYS A 123 -15.56 -33.89 -90.56
CA LYS A 123 -14.59 -34.79 -91.23
C LYS A 123 -13.54 -33.99 -91.98
N GLY A 124 -12.33 -34.53 -92.04
CA GLY A 124 -11.23 -33.91 -92.79
C GLY A 124 -10.46 -32.82 -92.01
N PRO A 125 -9.63 -32.03 -92.69
CA PRO A 125 -8.61 -31.17 -92.07
C PRO A 125 -9.16 -30.07 -91.13
N GLU A 126 -10.41 -29.65 -91.30
CA GLU A 126 -11.06 -28.67 -90.41
C GLU A 126 -11.31 -29.23 -89.00
N ARG A 127 -11.64 -30.52 -88.89
CA ARG A 127 -11.78 -31.21 -87.60
C ARG A 127 -10.46 -31.27 -86.84
N ASP A 128 -9.38 -31.58 -87.55
CA ASP A 128 -8.05 -31.69 -86.96
C ASP A 128 -7.54 -30.33 -86.47
N LEU A 129 -7.82 -29.25 -87.22
CA LEU A 129 -7.52 -27.89 -86.81
C LEU A 129 -8.29 -27.50 -85.53
N TYR A 130 -9.60 -27.76 -85.47
CA TYR A 130 -10.42 -27.50 -84.29
C TYR A 130 -9.92 -28.25 -83.05
N LEU A 131 -9.68 -29.57 -83.19
CA LEU A 131 -9.15 -30.38 -82.10
C LEU A 131 -7.78 -29.88 -81.65
N SER A 132 -6.90 -29.50 -82.57
CA SER A 132 -5.55 -28.99 -82.22
C SER A 132 -5.60 -27.71 -81.39
N ILE A 133 -6.50 -26.77 -81.71
CA ILE A 133 -6.63 -25.50 -80.98
C ILE A 133 -7.24 -25.75 -79.60
N LEU A 134 -8.28 -26.59 -79.51
CA LEU A 134 -8.86 -27.01 -78.23
C LEU A 134 -7.82 -27.67 -77.33
N TYR A 135 -7.11 -28.70 -77.82
CA TYR A 135 -6.06 -29.37 -77.04
C TYR A 135 -4.97 -28.40 -76.56
N ARG A 136 -4.61 -27.39 -77.36
CA ARG A 136 -3.65 -26.34 -76.97
C ARG A 136 -4.17 -25.48 -75.81
N ILE A 137 -5.42 -25.05 -75.87
CA ILE A 137 -6.07 -24.29 -74.78
C ILE A 137 -6.08 -25.11 -73.49
N TYR A 138 -6.46 -26.38 -73.59
CA TYR A 138 -6.52 -27.28 -72.44
C TYR A 138 -5.16 -27.56 -71.83
N ALA A 139 -4.16 -27.85 -72.66
CA ALA A 139 -2.80 -28.04 -72.20
C ALA A 139 -2.30 -26.81 -71.43
N THR A 140 -2.63 -25.60 -71.90
CA THR A 140 -2.24 -24.34 -71.24
C THR A 140 -2.95 -24.16 -69.89
N VAL A 141 -4.27 -24.37 -69.83
CA VAL A 141 -5.03 -24.23 -68.57
C VAL A 141 -4.63 -25.28 -67.54
N LEU A 142 -4.41 -26.53 -67.96
CA LEU A 142 -3.98 -27.61 -67.07
C LEU A 142 -2.55 -27.39 -66.57
N ALA A 143 -1.64 -26.92 -67.42
CA ALA A 143 -0.28 -26.59 -67.03
C ALA A 143 -0.26 -25.49 -65.95
N GLU A 144 -1.06 -24.43 -66.12
CA GLU A 144 -1.17 -23.35 -65.14
C GLU A 144 -1.76 -23.84 -63.80
N LYS A 145 -2.84 -24.63 -63.81
CA LYS A 145 -3.42 -25.22 -62.59
C LYS A 145 -2.45 -26.16 -61.86
N LEU A 146 -1.67 -26.95 -62.61
CA LEU A 146 -0.65 -27.82 -62.05
C LEU A 146 0.47 -27.01 -61.41
N HIS A 147 0.93 -25.96 -62.09
CA HIS A 147 1.97 -25.07 -61.57
C HIS A 147 1.55 -24.42 -60.25
N GLN A 148 0.33 -23.88 -60.19
CA GLN A 148 -0.21 -23.26 -58.97
C GLN A 148 -0.37 -24.27 -57.82
N THR A 149 -0.81 -25.49 -58.13
CA THR A 149 -0.94 -26.57 -57.12
C THR A 149 0.43 -26.96 -56.57
N ASN A 150 1.42 -27.13 -57.43
CA ASN A 150 2.79 -27.46 -57.02
C ASN A 150 3.43 -26.36 -56.18
N GLN A 151 3.21 -25.08 -56.50
CA GLN A 151 3.69 -23.96 -55.68
C GLN A 151 3.06 -23.97 -54.27
N LYS A 152 1.75 -24.22 -54.16
CA LYS A 152 1.07 -24.33 -52.86
C LYS A 152 1.58 -25.50 -52.04
N ALA A 153 1.79 -26.66 -52.66
CA ALA A 153 2.35 -27.84 -52.00
C ALA A 153 3.74 -27.55 -51.41
N LYS A 154 4.63 -26.92 -52.20
CA LYS A 154 5.95 -26.50 -51.75
C LYS A 154 5.88 -25.56 -50.53
N HIS A 155 5.00 -24.57 -50.57
CA HIS A 155 4.83 -23.64 -49.45
C HIS A 155 4.32 -24.33 -48.18
N PHE A 156 3.43 -25.32 -48.32
CA PHE A 156 2.92 -26.09 -47.18
C PHE A 156 4.01 -26.97 -46.56
N GLU A 157 4.87 -27.58 -47.38
CA GLU A 157 6.04 -28.33 -46.89
C GLU A 157 7.00 -27.42 -46.12
N GLU A 158 7.32 -26.23 -46.66
CA GLU A 158 8.16 -25.24 -45.98
C GLU A 158 7.57 -24.82 -44.62
N LEU A 159 6.27 -24.55 -44.56
CA LEU A 159 5.59 -24.17 -43.32
C LEU A 159 5.58 -25.32 -42.30
N THR A 160 5.42 -26.55 -42.76
CA THR A 160 5.43 -27.74 -41.89
C THR A 160 6.80 -27.93 -41.24
N ILE A 161 7.89 -27.74 -42.00
CA ILE A 161 9.25 -27.81 -41.46
C ILE A 161 9.48 -26.72 -40.41
N GLN A 162 9.04 -25.48 -40.68
CA GLN A 162 9.16 -24.38 -39.73
C GLN A 162 8.36 -24.65 -38.44
N LEU A 163 7.14 -25.16 -38.56
CA LEU A 163 6.29 -25.47 -37.41
C LEU A 163 6.91 -26.55 -36.53
N GLN A 164 7.51 -27.58 -37.12
CA GLN A 164 8.23 -28.62 -36.38
C GLN A 164 9.46 -28.05 -35.65
N ALA A 165 10.21 -27.14 -36.29
CA ALA A 165 11.35 -26.49 -35.66
C ALA A 165 10.94 -25.65 -34.44
N VAL A 166 9.89 -24.83 -34.58
CA VAL A 166 9.36 -24.00 -33.47
C VAL A 166 8.80 -24.86 -32.35
N GLN A 167 8.14 -25.98 -32.66
CA GLN A 167 7.67 -26.92 -31.65
C GLN A 167 8.82 -27.51 -30.83
N ALA A 168 9.91 -27.92 -31.48
CA ALA A 168 11.08 -28.45 -30.79
C ALA A 168 11.74 -27.41 -29.88
N GLU A 169 11.89 -26.16 -30.35
CA GLU A 169 12.41 -25.06 -29.53
C GLU A 169 11.52 -24.77 -28.31
N LEU A 170 10.20 -24.83 -28.48
CA LEU A 170 9.25 -24.61 -27.39
C LEU A 170 9.30 -25.73 -26.34
N GLU A 171 9.44 -26.98 -26.76
CA GLU A 171 9.62 -28.12 -25.86
C GLU A 171 10.90 -27.99 -25.04
N GLU A 172 12.02 -27.63 -25.66
CA GLU A 172 13.29 -27.40 -24.96
C GLU A 172 13.19 -26.24 -23.95
N ALA A 173 12.53 -25.15 -24.34
CA ALA A 173 12.28 -24.01 -23.45
C ALA A 173 11.40 -24.40 -22.25
N ASN A 174 10.36 -25.21 -22.45
CA ASN A 174 9.48 -25.70 -21.40
C ASN A 174 10.23 -26.57 -20.39
N VAL A 175 11.02 -27.55 -20.85
CA VAL A 175 11.83 -28.40 -19.97
C VAL A 175 12.81 -27.56 -19.13
N THR A 176 13.42 -26.54 -19.75
CA THR A 176 14.32 -25.63 -19.05
C THR A 176 13.59 -24.79 -17.99
N LEU A 177 12.38 -24.32 -18.29
CA LEU A 177 11.56 -23.56 -17.35
C LEU A 177 11.10 -24.43 -16.17
N GLU A 178 10.64 -25.64 -16.43
CA GLU A 178 10.23 -26.59 -15.39
C GLU A 178 11.38 -26.87 -14.41
N ARG A 179 12.59 -27.12 -14.92
CA ARG A 179 13.78 -27.28 -14.07
C ARG A 179 14.06 -26.03 -13.21
N LYS A 180 13.97 -24.83 -13.78
CA LYS A 180 14.20 -23.58 -13.03
C LYS A 180 13.13 -23.33 -11.98
N VAL A 181 11.87 -23.71 -12.25
CA VAL A 181 10.77 -23.61 -11.29
C VAL A 181 11.04 -24.55 -10.12
N GLU A 182 11.38 -25.81 -10.40
CA GLU A 182 11.71 -26.79 -9.37
C GLU A 182 12.87 -26.34 -8.47
N GLU A 183 13.98 -25.88 -9.06
CA GLU A 183 15.13 -25.35 -8.31
C GLU A 183 14.76 -24.15 -7.43
N ARG A 184 13.90 -23.24 -7.92
CA ARG A 184 13.43 -22.08 -7.14
C ARG A 184 12.48 -22.51 -6.00
N THR A 185 11.60 -23.47 -6.26
CA THR A 185 10.66 -24.00 -5.25
C THR A 185 11.44 -24.66 -4.11
N GLN A 186 12.39 -25.55 -4.41
CA GLN A 186 13.22 -26.19 -3.38
C GLN A 186 14.03 -25.18 -2.56
N LYS A 187 14.58 -24.14 -3.21
CA LYS A 187 15.29 -23.06 -2.50
C LYS A 187 14.37 -22.28 -1.57
N LEU A 188 13.16 -21.95 -2.02
CA LEU A 188 12.17 -21.24 -1.21
C LEU A 188 11.72 -22.08 -0.01
N GLU A 189 11.51 -23.39 -0.21
CA GLU A 189 11.16 -24.31 0.89
C GLU A 189 12.27 -24.39 1.94
N SER A 190 13.53 -24.51 1.51
CA SER A 190 14.68 -24.48 2.42
C SER A 190 14.76 -23.17 3.22
N GLN A 191 14.60 -22.02 2.56
CA GLN A 191 14.60 -20.71 3.24
C GLN A 191 13.43 -20.57 4.21
N ASN A 192 12.25 -21.06 3.85
CA ASN A 192 11.07 -21.00 4.69
C ASN A 192 11.23 -21.88 5.95
N MET A 193 11.84 -23.06 5.79
CA MET A 193 12.18 -23.94 6.92
C MET A 193 13.18 -23.28 7.88
N GLU A 194 14.24 -22.64 7.37
CA GLU A 194 15.17 -21.87 8.20
C GLU A 194 14.49 -20.70 8.93
N LEU A 195 13.61 -19.98 8.23
CA LEU A 195 12.87 -18.86 8.80
C LEU A 195 11.91 -19.31 9.91
N LEU A 196 11.21 -20.43 9.72
CA LEU A 196 10.34 -21.04 10.73
C LEU A 196 11.14 -21.49 11.96
N ALA A 197 12.30 -22.11 11.76
CA ALA A 197 13.18 -22.50 12.87
C ALA A 197 13.68 -21.26 13.65
N SER A 198 14.09 -20.20 12.95
CA SER A 198 14.48 -18.94 13.56
C SER A 198 13.32 -18.28 14.32
N LYS A 199 12.11 -18.33 13.77
CA LYS A 199 10.89 -17.81 14.42
C LYS A 199 10.62 -18.55 15.72
N ASN A 200 10.59 -19.88 15.71
CA ASN A 200 10.33 -20.70 16.90
C ASN A 200 11.39 -20.43 17.99
N LYS A 201 12.67 -20.37 17.61
CA LYS A 201 13.75 -20.01 18.55
C LYS A 201 13.55 -18.63 19.17
N MET A 202 13.04 -17.67 18.40
CA MET A 202 12.74 -16.32 18.88
C MET A 202 11.55 -16.30 19.84
N GLU A 203 10.51 -17.09 19.56
CA GLU A 203 9.38 -17.29 20.46
C GLU A 203 9.82 -17.90 21.79
N ASP A 204 10.70 -18.92 21.76
CA ASP A 204 11.28 -19.51 22.98
C ASP A 204 12.09 -18.50 23.78
N LEU A 205 12.92 -17.68 23.12
CA LEU A 205 13.67 -16.61 23.78
C LEU A 205 12.76 -15.55 24.40
N LEU A 206 11.66 -15.18 23.74
CA LEU A 206 10.67 -14.24 24.27
C LEU A 206 9.93 -14.82 25.48
N ASN A 207 9.58 -16.10 25.44
CA ASN A 207 8.97 -16.80 26.57
C ASN A 207 9.92 -16.89 27.77
N ASN A 208 11.19 -17.23 27.52
CA ASN A 208 12.23 -17.23 28.55
C ASN A 208 12.47 -15.83 29.13
N LYS A 209 12.52 -14.79 28.28
CA LYS A 209 12.58 -13.39 28.74
C LYS A 209 11.40 -13.13 29.69
N ARG A 210 10.17 -13.40 29.26
CA ARG A 210 8.97 -13.14 30.08
C ARG A 210 9.03 -13.85 31.42
N PHE A 211 9.43 -15.13 31.44
CA PHE A 211 9.58 -15.90 32.67
C PHE A 211 10.64 -15.31 33.63
N ILE A 212 11.82 -14.96 33.11
CA ILE A 212 12.91 -14.38 33.92
C ILE A 212 12.46 -13.04 34.52
N PHE A 213 11.89 -12.14 33.71
CA PHE A 213 11.46 -10.84 34.17
C PHE A 213 10.30 -10.92 35.17
N GLN A 214 9.37 -11.87 34.98
CA GLN A 214 8.35 -12.14 35.99
C GLN A 214 8.98 -12.54 37.34
N LYS A 215 9.96 -13.46 37.32
CA LYS A 215 10.66 -13.89 38.55
C LYS A 215 11.45 -12.76 39.20
N LEU A 216 12.09 -11.90 38.40
CA LEU A 216 12.78 -10.71 38.90
C LEU A 216 11.81 -9.70 39.54
N SER A 217 10.64 -9.48 38.94
CA SER A 217 9.59 -8.63 39.52
C SER A 217 9.06 -9.21 40.83
N GLU A 218 8.74 -10.50 40.86
CA GLU A 218 8.31 -11.21 42.09
C GLU A 218 9.38 -11.08 43.19
N PHE A 219 10.65 -11.24 42.87
CA PHE A 219 11.75 -11.07 43.82
C PHE A 219 11.88 -9.62 44.32
N HIS A 220 11.73 -8.63 43.43
CA HIS A 220 11.77 -7.23 43.79
C HIS A 220 10.64 -6.86 44.77
N ASP A 221 9.41 -7.23 44.41
CA ASP A 221 8.20 -6.83 45.13
C ASP A 221 8.03 -7.59 46.46
N GLN A 222 8.32 -8.89 46.48
CA GLN A 222 8.06 -9.75 47.65
C GLN A 222 9.23 -9.82 48.63
N HIS A 223 10.46 -9.50 48.21
CA HIS A 223 11.64 -9.65 49.06
C HIS A 223 12.45 -8.36 49.21
N LEU A 224 12.90 -7.74 48.11
CA LEU A 224 13.76 -6.55 48.18
C LEU A 224 13.03 -5.32 48.77
N SER A 225 11.81 -5.04 48.31
CA SER A 225 11.04 -3.88 48.79
C SER A 225 10.68 -3.99 50.28
N PRO A 226 10.17 -5.13 50.79
CA PRO A 226 9.96 -5.33 52.23
C PRO A 226 11.25 -5.27 53.05
N LEU A 227 12.35 -5.85 52.55
CA LEU A 227 13.64 -5.82 53.24
C LEU A 227 14.17 -4.39 53.39
N LYS A 228 14.04 -3.57 52.34
CA LYS A 228 14.39 -2.15 52.39
C LYS A 228 13.59 -1.43 53.46
N THR A 229 12.27 -1.58 53.47
CA THR A 229 11.39 -0.95 54.45
C THR A 229 11.78 -1.34 55.88
N LEU A 230 12.05 -2.62 56.12
CA LEU A 230 12.51 -3.11 57.43
C LEU A 230 13.85 -2.48 57.84
N LEU A 231 14.81 -2.38 56.92
CA LEU A 231 16.11 -1.74 57.19
C LEU A 231 15.97 -0.23 57.45
N ASP A 232 15.08 0.45 56.75
CA ASP A 232 14.76 1.87 57.00
C ASP A 232 14.12 2.07 58.38
N GLU A 233 13.19 1.20 58.78
CA GLU A 233 12.58 1.21 60.11
C GLU A 233 13.61 0.93 61.22
N LEU A 234 14.49 -0.06 61.03
CA LEU A 234 15.55 -0.39 61.98
C LEU A 234 16.54 0.75 62.15
N ARG A 235 16.91 1.42 61.06
CA ARG A 235 17.78 2.61 61.09
C ARG A 235 17.16 3.77 61.88
N GLN A 236 15.84 3.96 61.79
CA GLN A 236 15.16 4.97 62.59
C GLN A 236 15.20 4.64 64.08
N LYS A 237 15.11 3.36 64.44
CA LYS A 237 15.16 2.88 65.84
C LYS A 237 16.57 2.90 66.43
N VAL A 238 17.59 2.59 65.62
CA VAL A 238 19.00 2.54 66.03
C VAL A 238 19.85 3.40 65.09
N PRO A 239 19.88 4.73 65.28
CA PRO A 239 20.64 5.63 64.43
C PRO A 239 22.14 5.40 64.59
N GLY A 240 22.85 5.18 63.48
CA GLY A 240 24.32 5.11 63.45
C GLY A 240 24.92 3.72 63.55
N ASP A 241 24.11 2.65 63.59
CA ASP A 241 24.63 1.28 63.52
C ASP A 241 25.25 0.99 62.14
N GLN A 242 26.52 0.55 62.15
CA GLN A 242 27.29 0.33 60.92
C GLN A 242 26.76 -0.86 60.11
N VAL A 243 26.34 -1.94 60.77
CA VAL A 243 25.86 -3.16 60.10
C VAL A 243 24.55 -2.89 59.37
N ILE A 244 23.64 -2.13 59.98
CA ILE A 244 22.38 -1.71 59.35
C ILE A 244 22.66 -0.80 58.15
N ASN A 245 23.62 0.13 58.26
CA ASN A 245 23.97 1.01 57.15
C ASN A 245 24.62 0.27 55.99
N ASP A 246 25.53 -0.67 56.25
CA ASP A 246 26.20 -1.48 55.24
C ASP A 246 25.20 -2.41 54.52
N ALA A 247 24.32 -3.09 55.28
CA ALA A 247 23.26 -3.92 54.70
C ALA A 247 22.30 -3.10 53.83
N ARG A 248 21.96 -1.88 54.25
CA ARG A 248 21.11 -0.98 53.47
C ARG A 248 21.80 -0.47 52.21
N ALA A 249 23.11 -0.25 52.25
CA ALA A 249 23.89 0.12 51.06
C ALA A 249 23.86 -0.98 50.00
N VAL A 250 24.06 -2.25 50.40
CA VAL A 250 23.98 -3.40 49.48
C VAL A 250 22.58 -3.55 48.88
N VAL A 251 21.52 -3.47 49.71
CA VAL A 251 20.13 -3.52 49.22
C VAL A 251 19.85 -2.38 48.24
N PHE A 252 20.37 -1.18 48.52
CA PHE A 252 20.24 -0.03 47.65
C PHE A 252 20.96 -0.22 46.30
N GLU A 253 22.19 -0.74 46.29
CA GLU A 253 22.92 -1.06 45.05
C GLU A 253 22.15 -2.07 44.19
N VAL A 254 21.64 -3.15 44.81
CA VAL A 254 20.84 -4.15 44.09
C VAL A 254 19.54 -3.54 43.54
N GLN A 255 18.88 -2.67 44.28
CA GLN A 255 17.68 -1.95 43.81
C GLN A 255 17.99 -1.00 42.65
N GLN A 256 19.14 -0.34 42.64
CA GLN A 256 19.53 0.55 41.53
C GLN A 256 19.67 -0.21 40.21
N VAL A 257 20.10 -1.48 40.26
CA VAL A 257 20.23 -2.32 39.06
C VAL A 257 18.88 -2.96 38.67
N LEU A 258 18.15 -3.51 39.64
CA LEU A 258 16.92 -4.28 39.36
C LEU A 258 15.70 -3.40 39.10
N GLY A 259 15.56 -2.27 39.80
CA GLY A 259 14.41 -1.38 39.70
C GLY A 259 14.07 -0.98 38.26
N PRO A 260 15.02 -0.44 37.47
CA PRO A 260 14.76 -0.08 36.07
C PRO A 260 14.29 -1.25 35.20
N LEU A 261 14.80 -2.45 35.43
CA LEU A 261 14.44 -3.66 34.67
C LEU A 261 13.02 -4.13 35.00
N THR A 262 12.65 -4.12 36.29
CA THR A 262 11.31 -4.48 36.75
C THR A 262 10.28 -3.42 36.35
N ASP A 263 10.63 -2.14 36.44
CA ASP A 263 9.76 -1.02 36.02
C ASP A 263 9.45 -1.09 34.52
N GLN A 264 10.47 -1.41 33.70
CA GLN A 264 10.27 -1.61 32.27
C GLN A 264 9.34 -2.79 32.00
N TYR A 265 9.53 -3.93 32.67
CA TYR A 265 8.66 -5.09 32.49
C TYR A 265 7.21 -4.84 32.92
N SER A 266 7.02 -4.19 34.07
CA SER A 266 5.71 -3.77 34.56
C SER A 266 5.02 -2.80 33.60
N SER A 267 5.79 -1.88 33.01
CA SER A 267 5.28 -0.96 31.97
C SER A 267 4.89 -1.69 30.69
N GLU A 268 5.70 -2.66 30.23
CA GLU A 268 5.37 -3.51 29.06
C GLU A 268 4.06 -4.29 29.31
N GLN A 269 3.91 -4.91 30.48
CA GLN A 269 2.70 -5.66 30.87
C GLN A 269 1.47 -4.76 30.99
N ALA A 270 1.61 -3.55 31.55
CA ALA A 270 0.50 -2.63 31.74
C ALA A 270 -0.09 -2.11 30.42
N VAL A 271 0.71 -2.09 29.34
CA VAL A 271 0.30 -1.67 28.00
C VAL A 271 -0.36 -2.81 27.21
N GLN A 272 0.05 -4.06 27.46
CA GLN A 272 -0.41 -5.20 26.69
C GLN A 272 -1.92 -5.44 26.85
N GLY A 273 -2.63 -5.59 25.74
CA GLY A 273 -4.08 -5.86 25.72
C GLY A 273 -4.98 -4.65 26.02
N LYS A 274 -4.39 -3.49 26.31
CA LYS A 274 -5.13 -2.22 26.46
C LYS A 274 -5.73 -1.78 25.13
N ARG A 275 -6.94 -1.21 25.18
CA ARG A 275 -7.63 -0.71 23.99
C ARG A 275 -7.40 0.77 23.82
N VAL A 276 -6.89 1.15 22.65
CA VAL A 276 -6.63 2.55 22.29
C VAL A 276 -7.43 2.90 21.06
N LEU A 277 -8.19 3.99 21.12
CA LEU A 277 -8.85 4.58 19.96
C LEU A 277 -7.99 5.70 19.39
N LEU A 278 -7.66 5.62 18.10
CA LEU A 278 -6.95 6.66 17.37
C LEU A 278 -7.92 7.32 16.37
N ALA A 279 -8.31 8.55 16.67
CA ALA A 279 -9.17 9.38 15.84
C ALA A 279 -8.38 10.51 15.17
N ASP A 280 -7.96 10.31 13.93
CA ASP A 280 -7.18 11.30 13.19
C ASP A 280 -7.76 11.47 11.79
N SER A 281 -8.04 12.70 11.38
CA SER A 281 -8.58 13.00 10.05
C SER A 281 -7.59 12.68 8.91
N HIS A 282 -6.29 12.62 9.21
CA HIS A 282 -5.22 12.48 8.23
C HIS A 282 -4.68 11.05 8.16
N LYS A 283 -4.95 10.35 7.05
CA LYS A 283 -4.47 8.97 6.80
C LYS A 283 -2.95 8.79 6.98
N LYS A 284 -2.14 9.77 6.57
CA LYS A 284 -0.68 9.71 6.75
C LYS A 284 -0.29 9.61 8.23
N GLN A 285 -0.99 10.34 9.10
CA GLN A 285 -0.73 10.36 10.53
C GLN A 285 -1.22 9.08 11.20
N GLN A 286 -2.37 8.56 10.75
CA GLN A 286 -2.85 7.24 11.18
C GLN A 286 -1.83 6.13 10.92
N VAL A 287 -1.17 6.12 9.75
CA VAL A 287 -0.15 5.12 9.43
C VAL A 287 1.06 5.24 10.37
N ILE A 288 1.49 6.46 10.69
CA ILE A 288 2.61 6.69 11.62
C ILE A 288 2.28 6.19 13.01
N ALA A 289 1.11 6.56 13.55
CA ALA A 289 0.66 6.12 14.86
C ALA A 289 0.38 4.61 14.91
N LYS A 290 -0.18 4.02 13.84
CA LYS A 290 -0.35 2.57 13.71
C LYS A 290 0.99 1.84 13.72
N MET A 291 2.00 2.37 13.03
CA MET A 291 3.34 1.80 13.05
C MET A 291 4.03 1.94 14.39
N ALA A 292 3.81 3.05 15.11
CA ALA A 292 4.32 3.23 16.46
C ALA A 292 3.69 2.18 17.41
N LEU A 293 2.36 2.15 17.47
CA LEU A 293 1.62 1.37 18.46
C LEU A 293 1.43 -0.11 18.09
N GLY A 294 1.58 -0.48 16.82
CA GLY A 294 1.40 -1.88 16.39
C GLY A 294 2.36 -2.86 17.07
N GLY A 295 3.52 -2.38 17.55
CA GLY A 295 4.50 -3.19 18.27
C GLY A 295 4.32 -3.24 19.79
N THR A 296 3.43 -2.44 20.38
CA THR A 296 3.28 -2.34 21.86
C THR A 296 2.39 -3.43 22.45
N GLY A 297 1.66 -4.19 21.63
CA GLY A 297 0.64 -5.14 22.10
C GLY A 297 -0.69 -4.48 22.49
N VAL A 298 -0.87 -3.20 22.18
CA VAL A 298 -2.15 -2.49 22.27
C VAL A 298 -3.13 -2.99 21.21
N VAL A 299 -4.40 -3.11 21.57
CA VAL A 299 -5.50 -3.29 20.62
C VAL A 299 -5.90 -1.91 20.10
N LEU A 300 -5.47 -1.59 18.88
CA LEU A 300 -5.67 -0.28 18.26
C LEU A 300 -6.90 -0.28 17.34
N ASP A 301 -7.89 0.55 17.66
CA ASP A 301 -8.95 0.93 16.74
C ASP A 301 -8.61 2.28 16.10
N ILE A 302 -8.80 2.41 14.78
CA ILE A 302 -8.51 3.65 14.04
C ILE A 302 -9.79 4.13 13.38
N VAL A 303 -10.10 5.42 13.54
CA VAL A 303 -11.24 6.08 12.89
C VAL A 303 -10.77 7.31 12.13
N SER A 304 -11.41 7.56 10.98
CA SER A 304 -11.02 8.64 10.06
C SER A 304 -12.00 9.82 10.05
N SER A 305 -13.18 9.65 10.65
CA SER A 305 -14.22 10.68 10.71
C SER A 305 -14.79 10.78 12.13
N LEU A 306 -15.36 11.95 12.44
CA LEU A 306 -16.00 12.19 13.73
C LEU A 306 -17.20 11.25 13.94
N GLU A 307 -17.99 11.01 12.90
CA GLU A 307 -19.17 10.13 12.97
C GLU A 307 -18.80 8.67 13.25
N GLU A 308 -17.76 8.15 12.57
CA GLU A 308 -17.23 6.81 12.85
C GLU A 308 -16.70 6.70 14.29
N GLY A 309 -16.02 7.74 14.77
CA GLY A 309 -15.58 7.85 16.16
C GLY A 309 -16.75 7.84 17.14
N LYS A 310 -17.82 8.61 16.86
CA LYS A 310 -19.04 8.66 17.67
C LYS A 310 -19.72 7.29 17.72
N GLU A 311 -19.85 6.58 16.61
CA GLU A 311 -20.43 5.23 16.56
C GLU A 311 -19.61 4.23 17.40
N LYS A 312 -18.27 4.26 17.27
CA LYS A 312 -17.37 3.40 18.05
C LYS A 312 -17.47 3.67 19.55
N VAL A 313 -17.46 4.94 19.94
CA VAL A 313 -17.62 5.36 21.34
C VAL A 313 -19.04 5.09 21.83
N ALA A 314 -20.06 5.12 20.96
CA ALA A 314 -21.46 4.78 21.25
C ALA A 314 -21.70 3.27 21.43
N GLY A 315 -20.83 2.41 20.88
CA GLY A 315 -20.88 0.95 21.07
C GLY A 315 -20.66 0.47 22.51
N GLN A 316 -20.59 -0.84 22.71
CA GLN A 316 -20.30 -1.45 24.02
C GLN A 316 -18.80 -1.54 24.35
N THR A 317 -17.93 -1.04 23.47
CA THR A 317 -16.47 -1.13 23.66
C THR A 317 -15.99 0.01 24.55
N SER A 318 -15.28 -0.32 25.63
CA SER A 318 -14.56 0.66 26.43
C SER A 318 -13.12 0.83 25.94
N TYR A 319 -12.60 2.06 26.03
CA TYR A 319 -11.24 2.40 25.67
C TYR A 319 -10.47 2.85 26.92
N ASP A 320 -9.24 2.37 27.07
CA ASP A 320 -8.33 2.80 28.14
C ASP A 320 -7.76 4.19 27.83
N LEU A 321 -7.57 4.49 26.54
CA LEU A 321 -6.97 5.73 26.04
C LEU A 321 -7.61 6.13 24.69
N VAL A 322 -7.87 7.42 24.51
CA VAL A 322 -8.31 7.98 23.22
C VAL A 322 -7.34 9.05 22.77
N ILE A 323 -6.80 8.88 21.57
CA ILE A 323 -5.90 9.80 20.90
C ILE A 323 -6.67 10.47 19.77
N PHE A 324 -6.69 11.80 19.74
CA PHE A 324 -7.42 12.56 18.73
C PHE A 324 -6.65 13.81 18.26
N ASP A 325 -6.91 14.28 17.05
CA ASP A 325 -6.41 15.56 16.56
C ASP A 325 -7.37 16.72 16.92
N ALA A 326 -6.96 17.97 16.68
CA ALA A 326 -7.80 19.13 16.99
C ALA A 326 -9.14 19.15 16.24
N SER A 327 -9.22 18.51 15.06
CA SER A 327 -10.46 18.42 14.28
C SER A 327 -11.48 17.46 14.90
N MET A 328 -11.01 16.51 15.72
CA MET A 328 -11.82 15.51 16.41
C MET A 328 -12.03 15.84 17.90
N ALA A 329 -11.81 17.09 18.32
CA ALA A 329 -11.89 17.48 19.74
C ALA A 329 -13.26 17.15 20.38
N GLU A 330 -14.35 17.25 19.64
CA GLU A 330 -15.70 16.90 20.12
C GLU A 330 -15.79 15.44 20.63
N LEU A 331 -15.00 14.53 20.04
CA LEU A 331 -14.94 13.14 20.49
C LEU A 331 -14.41 13.01 21.92
N GLY A 332 -13.48 13.88 22.33
CA GLY A 332 -12.94 13.92 23.69
C GLY A 332 -14.02 14.20 24.73
N ASN A 333 -14.96 15.11 24.42
CA ASN A 333 -16.09 15.40 25.31
C ASN A 333 -17.02 14.21 25.48
N LEU A 334 -17.39 13.58 24.36
CA LEU A 334 -18.25 12.40 24.37
C LEU A 334 -17.65 11.24 25.18
N VAL A 335 -16.36 11.00 25.01
CA VAL A 335 -15.63 9.98 25.77
C VAL A 335 -15.61 10.33 27.26
N HIS A 336 -15.32 11.59 27.62
CA HIS A 336 -15.28 12.01 29.01
C HIS A 336 -16.64 11.87 29.72
N GLU A 337 -17.74 12.21 29.05
CA GLU A 337 -19.09 12.06 29.58
C GLU A 337 -19.46 10.59 29.87
N ARG A 338 -19.04 9.69 28.98
CA ARG A 338 -19.37 8.26 29.08
C ARG A 338 -18.41 7.47 29.97
N SER A 339 -17.13 7.84 29.96
CA SER A 339 -16.06 7.14 30.67
C SER A 339 -15.04 8.15 31.19
N PRO A 340 -15.33 8.81 32.33
CA PRO A 340 -14.47 9.85 32.90
C PRO A 340 -13.05 9.38 33.26
N SER A 341 -12.86 8.06 33.41
CA SER A 341 -11.57 7.43 33.73
C SER A 341 -10.66 7.20 32.51
N THR A 342 -11.18 7.38 31.29
CA THR A 342 -10.41 7.19 30.06
C THR A 342 -9.44 8.36 29.86
N ASP A 343 -8.18 8.06 29.62
CA ASP A 343 -7.19 9.09 29.34
C ASP A 343 -7.40 9.67 27.93
N LEU A 344 -7.26 10.99 27.82
CA LEU A 344 -7.46 11.72 26.57
C LEU A 344 -6.14 12.33 26.10
N VAL A 345 -5.79 12.14 24.83
CA VAL A 345 -4.57 12.69 24.22
C VAL A 345 -4.91 13.48 22.98
N LEU A 346 -4.63 14.77 23.00
CA LEU A 346 -4.66 15.63 21.82
C LEU A 346 -3.30 15.58 21.11
N MET A 347 -3.28 15.13 19.87
CA MET A 347 -2.11 15.18 18.99
C MET A 347 -2.16 16.41 18.08
N THR A 348 -1.07 17.17 18.01
CA THR A 348 -1.01 18.38 17.16
C THR A 348 0.38 18.65 16.59
N SER A 349 0.41 19.14 15.35
CA SER A 349 1.59 19.68 14.68
C SER A 349 1.69 21.21 14.82
N ASP A 350 0.63 21.85 15.31
CA ASP A 350 0.43 23.29 15.23
C ASP A 350 1.06 24.03 16.41
N GLN A 351 1.15 25.35 16.30
CA GLN A 351 1.53 26.21 17.41
C GLN A 351 0.36 26.40 18.38
N ILE A 352 0.66 26.64 19.65
CA ILE A 352 -0.32 26.78 20.74
C ILE A 352 -1.56 27.63 20.36
N PRO A 353 -1.42 28.84 19.76
CA PRO A 353 -2.57 29.68 19.46
C PRO A 353 -3.61 29.02 18.54
N VAL A 354 -3.20 28.08 17.68
CA VAL A 354 -4.06 27.43 16.69
C VAL A 354 -5.02 26.44 17.34
N TYR A 355 -4.52 25.62 18.28
CA TYR A 355 -5.31 24.56 18.90
C TYR A 355 -5.87 24.95 20.29
N LEU A 356 -5.46 26.10 20.84
CA LEU A 356 -5.98 26.61 22.12
C LEU A 356 -7.52 26.77 22.15
N PRO A 357 -8.20 27.27 21.09
CA PRO A 357 -9.66 27.34 21.07
C PRO A 357 -10.33 25.96 21.18
N ALA A 358 -9.79 24.95 20.51
CA ALA A 358 -10.31 23.58 20.58
C ALA A 358 -10.12 22.99 21.99
N LEU A 359 -8.97 23.25 22.64
CA LEU A 359 -8.75 22.84 24.03
C LEU A 359 -9.76 23.45 25.01
N LYS A 360 -10.23 24.69 24.77
CA LYS A 360 -11.21 25.36 25.62
C LYS A 360 -12.61 24.77 25.52
N GLN A 361 -12.92 24.10 24.41
CA GLN A 361 -14.20 23.43 24.21
C GLN A 361 -14.26 22.08 24.91
N LEU A 362 -13.13 21.57 25.40
CA LEU A 362 -13.07 20.30 26.10
C LEU A 362 -13.51 20.43 27.56
N SER A 363 -14.34 19.50 28.02
CA SER A 363 -14.83 19.40 29.40
C SER A 363 -13.73 19.04 30.40
N THR A 364 -12.69 18.35 29.93
CA THR A 364 -11.48 18.03 30.69
C THR A 364 -10.22 18.39 29.91
N THR A 365 -9.12 18.63 30.61
CA THR A 365 -7.84 18.94 29.96
C THR A 365 -7.18 17.65 29.48
N PRO A 366 -7.02 17.42 28.16
CA PRO A 366 -6.33 16.24 27.67
C PRO A 366 -4.82 16.38 27.87
N HIS A 367 -4.11 15.25 27.80
CA HIS A 367 -2.68 15.24 27.55
C HIS A 367 -2.41 15.76 26.13
N ILE A 368 -1.28 16.45 25.90
CA ILE A 368 -0.99 17.04 24.59
C ILE A 368 0.33 16.49 24.06
N VAL A 369 0.29 15.87 22.89
CA VAL A 369 1.47 15.31 22.25
C VAL A 369 1.78 16.11 20.99
N SER A 370 2.97 16.71 20.97
CA SER A 370 3.47 17.35 19.77
C SER A 370 3.97 16.28 18.78
N ARG A 371 3.64 16.49 17.51
CA ARG A 371 4.20 15.72 16.39
C ARG A 371 4.97 16.62 15.44
N ASP A 372 5.93 16.02 14.75
CA ASP A 372 6.70 16.66 13.70
C ASP A 372 6.49 15.88 12.39
N GLU A 373 5.96 16.56 11.38
CA GLU A 373 5.67 15.95 10.09
C GLU A 373 6.93 15.67 9.26
N ALA A 374 8.02 16.38 9.55
CA ALA A 374 9.33 16.17 8.96
C ALA A 374 10.16 15.15 9.73
N ASP A 375 9.98 15.06 11.06
CA ASP A 375 10.68 14.10 11.92
C ASP A 375 9.77 12.96 12.39
N ARG A 376 9.75 11.90 11.58
CA ARG A 376 8.99 10.69 11.87
C ARG A 376 9.49 9.97 13.12
N THR A 377 10.80 9.94 13.35
CA THR A 377 11.41 9.23 14.48
C THR A 377 11.01 9.89 15.80
N PHE A 378 11.06 11.21 15.85
CA PHE A 378 10.57 12.00 16.98
C PHE A 378 9.09 11.75 17.26
N THR A 379 8.25 11.77 16.23
CA THR A 379 6.80 11.53 16.37
C THR A 379 6.50 10.14 16.91
N VAL A 380 7.13 9.10 16.35
CA VAL A 380 6.97 7.71 16.84
C VAL A 380 7.40 7.59 18.30
N LYS A 381 8.57 8.16 18.65
CA LYS A 381 9.08 8.14 20.03
C LYS A 381 8.11 8.81 21.00
N ASN A 382 7.61 10.00 20.68
CA ASN A 382 6.69 10.73 21.55
C ASN A 382 5.34 10.03 21.74
N ILE A 383 4.77 9.45 20.67
CA ILE A 383 3.55 8.66 20.76
C ILE A 383 3.78 7.48 21.71
N MET A 384 4.85 6.71 21.46
CA MET A 384 5.20 5.54 22.26
C MET A 384 5.39 5.89 23.73
N THR A 385 6.27 6.85 24.03
CA THR A 385 6.52 7.32 25.39
C THR A 385 5.22 7.77 26.06
N THR A 386 4.35 8.51 25.37
CA THR A 386 3.10 8.99 25.96
C THR A 386 2.14 7.85 26.27
N VAL A 387 1.88 6.97 25.29
CA VAL A 387 0.94 5.85 25.47
C VAL A 387 1.42 4.94 26.58
N THR A 388 2.70 4.58 26.60
CA THR A 388 3.28 3.74 27.65
C THR A 388 3.10 4.38 29.02
N LYS A 389 3.45 5.66 29.19
CA LYS A 389 3.33 6.37 30.47
C LYS A 389 1.90 6.44 31.00
N LEU A 390 0.93 6.71 30.12
CA LEU A 390 -0.47 6.84 30.52
C LEU A 390 -1.05 5.50 30.93
N LEU A 391 -0.80 4.46 30.13
CA LEU A 391 -1.32 3.11 30.40
C LEU A 391 -0.62 2.44 31.59
N SER A 392 0.67 2.69 31.82
CA SER A 392 1.41 2.17 32.98
C SER A 392 1.22 3.00 34.25
N ARG A 393 0.58 4.16 34.16
CA ARG A 393 0.46 5.16 35.25
C ARG A 393 1.81 5.62 35.81
N ASP A 394 2.89 5.45 35.04
CA ASP A 394 4.23 5.91 35.37
C ASP A 394 4.58 7.18 34.57
N PHE A 395 4.23 8.33 35.15
CA PHE A 395 4.22 9.61 34.43
C PHE A 395 5.53 10.40 34.48
N PHE A 396 6.37 10.21 35.48
CA PHE A 396 7.53 11.08 35.73
C PHE A 396 8.83 10.37 35.43
N GLY A 397 9.88 11.11 35.05
CA GLY A 397 11.16 10.52 34.67
C GLY A 397 11.69 11.12 33.37
N LEU A 398 12.96 11.52 33.40
CA LEU A 398 13.64 12.12 32.25
C LEU A 398 14.08 11.03 31.26
N GLU A 399 14.46 9.87 31.79
CA GLU A 399 14.87 8.64 31.11
C GLU A 399 13.91 8.21 30.01
N LYS A 400 12.61 8.43 30.22
CA LYS A 400 11.55 7.98 29.30
C LYS A 400 11.57 8.70 27.94
N TYR A 401 12.27 9.84 27.87
CA TYR A 401 12.37 10.67 26.67
C TYR A 401 13.74 10.60 26.01
N LEU A 402 14.73 10.09 26.73
CA LEU A 402 16.10 9.96 26.24
C LEU A 402 16.30 8.58 25.63
N THR A 403 17.38 8.44 24.88
CA THR A 403 17.77 7.14 24.34
C THR A 403 18.28 6.24 25.47
N TRP A 404 18.06 4.93 25.36
CA TRP A 404 18.52 3.98 26.36
C TRP A 404 20.06 4.03 26.51
N GLY A 405 20.55 3.91 27.74
CA GLY A 405 21.98 3.96 28.09
C GLY A 405 22.51 5.35 28.41
N VAL A 406 21.67 6.39 28.41
CA VAL A 406 22.07 7.74 28.81
C VAL A 406 22.16 7.86 30.32
N ASP A 407 23.29 8.38 30.81
CA ASP A 407 23.53 8.60 32.23
C ASP A 407 22.84 9.88 32.73
N ILE A 408 21.88 9.72 33.65
CA ILE A 408 21.05 10.81 34.17
C ILE A 408 21.64 11.32 35.46
N GLN A 409 22.02 12.59 35.45
CA GLN A 409 22.47 13.27 36.65
C GLN A 409 21.26 13.69 37.48
N ALA A 410 21.34 13.54 38.80
CA ALA A 410 20.30 13.93 39.75
C ALA A 410 20.92 14.65 40.95
N LEU A 411 20.49 15.90 41.18
CA LEU A 411 20.98 16.76 42.26
C LEU A 411 19.81 17.21 43.15
N PRO A 412 19.94 17.16 44.48
CA PRO A 412 18.87 17.58 45.40
C PRO A 412 18.72 19.11 45.46
N VAL A 413 17.48 19.56 45.60
CA VAL A 413 17.14 20.98 45.83
C VAL A 413 16.91 21.18 47.33
N LEU A 414 17.92 21.68 48.04
CA LEU A 414 17.88 21.82 49.51
C LEU A 414 17.52 23.23 49.98
N SER A 415 17.98 24.26 49.27
CA SER A 415 17.76 25.66 49.65
C SER A 415 17.80 26.60 48.44
N SER A 416 17.29 27.81 48.61
CA SER A 416 17.37 28.85 47.59
C SER A 416 18.81 29.34 47.34
N ARG A 417 19.71 29.18 48.31
CA ARG A 417 21.13 29.57 48.19
C ARG A 417 21.89 28.71 47.19
N GLN A 418 21.57 27.43 47.09
CA GLN A 418 22.21 26.49 46.17
C GLN A 418 21.75 26.65 44.72
N ARG A 419 20.75 27.50 44.44
CA ARG A 419 20.19 27.68 43.10
C ARG A 419 21.26 28.06 42.07
N THR A 420 22.14 29.01 42.40
CA THR A 420 23.21 29.45 41.49
C THR A 420 24.20 28.32 41.23
N ASP A 421 24.60 27.60 42.29
CA ASP A 421 25.53 26.47 42.20
C ASP A 421 24.95 25.34 41.32
N LEU A 422 23.66 25.01 41.49
CA LEU A 422 22.95 24.03 40.67
C LEU A 422 22.92 24.44 39.19
N LEU A 423 22.64 25.71 38.89
CA LEU A 423 22.64 26.22 37.52
C LEU A 423 24.03 26.14 36.88
N GLU A 424 25.08 26.49 37.62
CA GLU A 424 26.47 26.39 37.17
C GLU A 424 26.91 24.94 36.94
N GLU A 425 26.48 24.01 37.80
CA GLU A 425 26.79 22.59 37.67
C GLU A 425 26.17 21.99 36.40
N VAL A 426 24.89 22.29 36.16
CA VAL A 426 24.18 21.88 34.93
C VAL A 426 24.84 22.47 33.68
N GLU A 427 25.21 23.75 33.72
CA GLU A 427 25.89 24.40 32.60
C GLU A 427 27.25 23.76 32.32
N ARG A 428 28.05 23.51 33.37
CA ARG A 428 29.37 22.88 33.28
C ARG A 428 29.27 21.47 32.70
N TYR A 429 28.24 20.71 33.06
CA TYR A 429 27.98 19.39 32.47
C TYR A 429 27.75 19.49 30.96
N PHE A 430 26.83 20.34 30.51
CA PHE A 430 26.56 20.49 29.07
C PHE A 430 27.72 21.12 28.30
N GLU A 431 28.52 21.97 28.94
CA GLU A 431 29.75 22.51 28.34
C GLU A 431 30.77 21.41 28.06
N LYS A 432 31.03 20.52 29.03
CA LYS A 432 31.93 19.37 28.86
C LYS A 432 31.51 18.46 27.72
N LEU A 433 30.20 18.36 27.45
CA LEU A 433 29.64 17.56 26.36
C LEU A 433 29.58 18.31 25.01
N GLY A 434 30.10 19.53 24.93
CA GLY A 434 30.19 20.31 23.68
C GLY A 434 28.90 21.00 23.26
N VAL A 435 27.94 21.20 24.18
CA VAL A 435 26.69 21.92 23.87
C VAL A 435 26.97 23.41 23.62
N ARG A 436 26.45 23.93 22.50
CA ARG A 436 26.60 25.34 22.09
C ARG A 436 26.04 26.30 23.15
N ARG A 437 26.74 27.43 23.36
CA ARG A 437 26.38 28.47 24.34
C ARG A 437 24.92 28.92 24.25
N ALA A 438 24.42 29.21 23.05
CA ALA A 438 23.03 29.64 22.85
C ALA A 438 21.98 28.65 23.39
N ASN A 439 22.30 27.35 23.44
CA ASN A 439 21.42 26.33 24.00
C ASN A 439 21.55 26.26 25.52
N ARG A 440 22.78 26.38 26.03
CA ARG A 440 23.06 26.46 27.47
C ARG A 440 22.36 27.66 28.12
N ASP A 441 22.42 28.84 27.49
CA ASP A 441 21.75 30.05 27.97
C ASP A 441 20.23 29.86 28.05
N ARG A 442 19.63 29.21 27.05
CA ARG A 442 18.19 28.88 27.04
C ARG A 442 17.82 27.89 28.15
N ILE A 443 18.64 26.86 28.36
CA ILE A 443 18.42 25.86 29.42
C ILE A 443 18.52 26.52 30.78
N ARG A 444 19.52 27.39 31.01
CA ARG A 444 19.66 28.15 32.25
C ARG A 444 18.39 28.93 32.55
N GLY A 445 17.88 29.71 31.60
CA GLY A 445 16.67 30.52 31.81
C GLY A 445 15.44 29.68 32.16
N VAL A 446 15.26 28.53 31.51
CA VAL A 446 14.16 27.59 31.82
C VAL A 446 14.34 26.97 33.20
N LEU A 447 15.54 26.48 33.50
CA LEU A 447 15.84 25.81 34.75
C LEU A 447 15.74 26.76 35.94
N GLU A 448 16.14 28.02 35.77
CA GLU A 448 15.99 29.06 36.78
C GLU A 448 14.52 29.27 37.16
N GLU A 449 13.62 29.42 36.19
CA GLU A 449 12.19 29.57 36.49
C GLU A 449 11.60 28.29 37.10
N MET A 450 11.98 27.11 36.63
CA MET A 450 11.53 25.83 37.22
C MET A 450 11.96 25.68 38.68
N LEU A 451 13.21 26.03 39.00
CA LEU A 451 13.73 26.05 40.37
C LEU A 451 13.00 27.07 41.24
N MET A 452 12.72 28.26 40.71
CA MET A 452 11.97 29.28 41.43
C MET A 452 10.58 28.79 41.81
N ASN A 453 9.87 28.18 40.87
CA ASN A 453 8.55 27.62 41.16
C ASN A 453 8.63 26.50 42.21
N ALA A 454 9.60 25.60 42.09
CA ALA A 454 9.75 24.47 43.02
C ALA A 454 10.08 24.92 44.46
N ILE A 455 10.84 26.01 44.62
CA ILE A 455 11.28 26.49 45.94
C ILE A 455 10.26 27.43 46.60
N TYR A 456 9.65 28.34 45.83
CA TYR A 456 8.81 29.41 46.38
C TYR A 456 7.30 29.16 46.21
N ASP A 457 6.89 28.65 45.06
CA ASP A 457 5.47 28.58 44.69
C ASP A 457 4.85 27.21 44.97
N ALA A 458 5.62 26.13 44.83
CA ALA A 458 5.16 24.76 45.01
C ALA A 458 4.91 24.37 46.48
N PRO A 459 5.71 24.79 47.48
CA PRO A 459 5.50 24.35 48.86
C PRO A 459 4.16 24.79 49.44
N THR A 460 3.36 23.81 49.84
CA THR A 460 2.06 24.01 50.50
C THR A 460 2.00 23.33 51.85
N ASP A 461 1.18 23.86 52.75
CA ASP A 461 0.83 23.18 53.99
C ASP A 461 -0.09 21.95 53.75
N LYS A 462 -0.48 21.28 54.82
CA LYS A 462 -1.35 20.09 54.78
C LYS A 462 -2.75 20.38 54.20
N ASP A 463 -3.16 21.64 54.19
CA ASP A 463 -4.45 22.10 53.67
C ASP A 463 -4.35 22.63 52.23
N GLY A 464 -3.14 22.60 51.64
CA GLY A 464 -2.87 23.03 50.27
C GLY A 464 -2.69 24.54 50.12
N LYS A 465 -2.52 25.29 51.22
CA LYS A 465 -2.21 26.72 51.18
C LYS A 465 -0.71 26.92 50.98
N ALA A 466 -0.34 27.84 50.09
CA ALA A 466 1.05 28.13 49.78
C ALA A 466 1.82 28.66 51.01
N LEU A 467 3.01 28.10 51.24
CA LEU A 467 3.87 28.42 52.37
C LEU A 467 4.75 29.64 52.12
N TYR A 468 5.29 29.79 50.90
CA TYR A 468 6.36 30.75 50.63
C TYR A 468 6.05 31.72 49.47
N ASN A 469 4.93 31.57 48.76
CA ASN A 469 4.60 32.37 47.58
C ASN A 469 4.43 33.89 47.85
N HIS A 470 4.24 34.27 49.10
CA HIS A 470 4.11 35.66 49.55
C HIS A 470 5.46 36.28 49.91
N LEU A 471 6.51 35.46 50.04
CA LEU A 471 7.85 35.92 50.34
C LEU A 471 8.50 36.46 49.05
N SER A 472 9.38 37.44 49.22
CA SER A 472 10.21 37.91 48.12
C SER A 472 11.09 36.76 47.60
N ARG A 473 11.24 36.69 46.28
CA ARG A 473 12.17 35.77 45.60
C ARG A 473 13.64 35.97 46.03
N ALA A 474 13.96 37.09 46.71
CA ALA A 474 15.28 37.36 47.29
C ALA A 474 15.45 36.81 48.72
N THR A 475 14.37 36.37 49.37
CA THR A 475 14.42 35.81 50.73
C THR A 475 15.06 34.42 50.68
N GLU A 476 16.08 34.20 51.52
CA GLU A 476 16.74 32.90 51.63
C GLU A 476 15.82 31.88 52.34
N LEU A 477 15.67 30.70 51.72
CA LEU A 477 14.80 29.63 52.22
C LEU A 477 15.57 28.31 52.26
N THR A 478 15.42 27.59 53.37
CA THR A 478 15.90 26.21 53.52
C THR A 478 14.70 25.28 53.57
N LEU A 479 14.64 24.33 52.64
CA LEU A 479 13.53 23.39 52.51
C LEU A 479 13.67 22.24 53.52
N LYS A 480 12.58 21.88 54.18
CA LYS A 480 12.55 20.68 55.04
C LYS A 480 12.74 19.41 54.18
N PRO A 481 13.17 18.27 54.76
CA PRO A 481 13.32 17.03 53.99
C PRO A 481 12.08 16.60 53.20
N SER A 482 10.87 16.88 53.70
CA SER A 482 9.60 16.61 53.01
C SER A 482 9.26 17.61 51.89
N GLU A 483 9.97 18.72 51.83
CA GLU A 483 9.78 19.83 50.89
C GLU A 483 10.84 19.82 49.78
N GLN A 484 11.89 19.01 49.93
CA GLN A 484 13.02 18.95 49.01
C GLN A 484 12.65 18.26 47.69
N GLY A 485 13.19 18.82 46.61
CA GLY A 485 13.00 18.36 45.25
C GLY A 485 14.27 17.77 44.63
N LEU A 486 14.19 17.43 43.35
CA LEU A 486 15.33 16.95 42.56
C LEU A 486 15.43 17.73 41.25
N VAL A 487 16.64 18.18 40.91
CA VAL A 487 16.99 18.57 39.54
C VAL A 487 17.57 17.35 38.85
N ARG A 488 17.07 17.02 37.67
CA ARG A 488 17.65 15.99 36.80
C ARG A 488 17.98 16.57 35.44
N PHE A 489 19.07 16.12 34.86
CA PHE A 489 19.53 16.61 33.56
C PHE A 489 20.40 15.57 32.85
N ALA A 490 20.28 15.53 31.53
CA ALA A 490 21.05 14.66 30.66
C ALA A 490 20.92 15.07 29.19
N THR A 491 21.75 14.48 28.33
CA THR A 491 21.61 14.59 26.87
C THR A 491 21.96 13.26 26.20
N ASP A 492 21.23 12.94 25.13
CA ASP A 492 21.50 11.77 24.28
C ASP A 492 22.15 12.16 22.93
N GLY A 493 22.63 13.40 22.82
CA GLY A 493 23.18 13.98 21.60
C GLY A 493 22.13 14.52 20.62
N MET A 494 20.88 14.07 20.70
CA MET A 494 19.76 14.62 19.93
C MET A 494 18.91 15.59 20.74
N LEU A 495 18.64 15.22 22.00
CA LEU A 495 17.85 15.96 22.95
C LEU A 495 18.73 16.38 24.12
N ILE A 496 18.45 17.58 24.62
CA ILE A 496 18.87 18.01 25.94
C ILE A 496 17.63 18.05 26.81
N ALA A 497 17.69 17.39 27.95
CA ALA A 497 16.55 17.25 28.82
C ALA A 497 16.94 17.73 30.23
N VAL A 498 16.07 18.56 30.81
CA VAL A 498 16.15 19.02 32.19
C VAL A 498 14.79 18.87 32.85
N SER A 499 14.76 18.53 34.13
CA SER A 499 13.53 18.47 34.91
C SER A 499 13.79 18.91 36.35
N VAL A 500 12.83 19.59 36.95
CA VAL A 500 12.79 19.88 38.38
C VAL A 500 11.56 19.20 38.94
N GLN A 501 11.75 18.33 39.93
CA GLN A 501 10.71 17.60 40.62
C GLN A 501 10.47 18.21 42.00
N ASP A 502 9.22 18.44 42.36
CA ASP A 502 8.78 18.82 43.70
C ASP A 502 7.81 17.76 44.30
N PRO A 503 7.65 17.69 45.63
CA PRO A 503 6.80 16.68 46.27
C PRO A 503 5.32 17.08 46.44
N PHE A 504 4.89 18.27 45.99
CA PHE A 504 3.61 18.87 46.38
C PHE A 504 2.49 18.70 45.34
N GLY A 505 2.83 18.67 44.05
CA GLY A 505 1.88 18.32 42.98
C GLY A 505 0.61 19.19 42.92
N SER A 506 0.75 20.52 43.03
CA SER A 506 -0.37 21.46 43.19
C SER A 506 -0.94 22.03 41.87
N LEU A 507 -0.31 21.73 40.73
CA LEU A 507 -0.64 22.33 39.44
C LEU A 507 -1.89 21.70 38.80
N LYS A 508 -2.91 22.52 38.53
CA LYS A 508 -4.17 22.09 37.91
C LYS A 508 -4.22 22.45 36.42
N GLY A 509 -4.90 21.63 35.62
CA GLY A 509 -5.05 21.88 34.17
C GLY A 509 -5.69 23.21 33.82
N GLY A 510 -6.77 23.59 34.51
CA GLY A 510 -7.40 24.90 34.34
C GLY A 510 -6.52 26.09 34.73
N THR A 511 -5.46 25.88 35.54
CA THR A 511 -4.48 26.94 35.82
C THR A 511 -3.52 27.10 34.64
N ILE A 512 -3.05 26.01 34.03
CA ILE A 512 -2.17 26.07 32.85
C ILE A 512 -2.90 26.68 31.66
N LEU A 513 -4.15 26.28 31.39
CA LEU A 513 -4.92 26.83 30.27
C LEU A 513 -5.10 28.35 30.39
N ARG A 514 -5.35 28.88 31.60
CA ARG A 514 -5.43 30.32 31.86
C ARG A 514 -4.09 31.03 31.61
N TYR A 515 -2.97 30.41 31.98
CA TYR A 515 -1.65 30.98 31.70
C TYR A 515 -1.31 30.98 30.20
N LEU A 516 -1.63 29.90 29.49
CA LEU A 516 -1.48 29.84 28.04
C LEU A 516 -2.33 30.91 27.36
N GLU A 517 -3.57 31.07 27.79
CA GLU A 517 -4.43 32.15 27.30
C GLU A 517 -3.81 33.52 27.55
N HIS A 518 -3.39 33.83 28.77
CA HIS A 518 -2.80 35.13 29.09
C HIS A 518 -1.54 35.43 28.23
N ASN A 519 -0.68 34.43 28.05
CA ASN A 519 0.57 34.60 27.29
C ASN A 519 0.37 34.68 25.77
N TYR A 520 -0.71 34.09 25.24
CA TYR A 520 -0.96 34.02 23.79
C TYR A 520 -2.19 34.82 23.32
N ALA A 521 -2.92 35.47 24.23
CA ALA A 521 -4.04 36.37 23.90
C ALA A 521 -3.57 37.75 23.39
N GLY A 522 -2.30 38.09 23.57
CA GLY A 522 -1.69 39.31 23.03
C GLY A 522 -1.23 39.12 21.59
N SER A 523 -1.83 39.87 20.66
CA SER A 523 -1.13 40.26 19.44
C SER A 523 0.21 40.92 19.84
N SER A 524 1.23 40.71 19.02
CA SER A 524 2.62 41.13 19.23
C SER A 524 2.79 42.63 19.52
N SER A 525 2.60 43.05 20.76
CA SER A 525 3.06 44.31 21.37
C SER A 525 2.51 44.36 22.81
N ASP A 526 3.34 44.78 23.75
CA ASP A 526 3.03 44.98 25.18
C ASP A 526 3.10 43.75 26.10
N ILE A 527 4.34 43.36 26.39
CA ILE A 527 4.68 42.71 27.66
C ILE A 527 4.40 43.75 28.76
N ASN A 528 3.23 43.64 29.42
CA ASN A 528 2.87 44.53 30.52
C ASN A 528 3.78 44.28 31.74
N ALA A 529 4.61 45.29 32.03
CA ALA A 529 5.51 45.36 33.17
C ALA A 529 4.83 45.77 34.49
N SER A 530 3.51 45.65 34.64
CA SER A 530 2.77 46.20 35.79
C SER A 530 2.08 45.17 36.69
N GLU A 531 2.15 43.88 36.39
CA GLU A 531 1.81 42.83 37.36
C GLU A 531 3.04 41.97 37.60
N ASN A 532 3.60 42.09 38.80
CA ASN A 532 4.82 41.41 39.24
C ASN A 532 4.60 39.90 39.49
N LYS A 533 3.84 39.23 38.61
CA LYS A 533 3.58 37.79 38.60
C LYS A 533 4.27 37.19 37.39
N GLY A 534 5.55 36.91 37.61
CA GLY A 534 6.45 36.25 36.67
C GLY A 534 5.87 34.97 36.08
N GLY A 535 6.16 34.78 34.80
CA GLY A 535 5.55 33.75 33.98
C GLY A 535 5.98 32.33 34.34
N CYS A 536 4.96 31.46 34.35
CA CYS A 536 4.99 30.01 34.12
C CYS A 536 5.35 29.12 35.32
N PRO A 537 4.36 28.51 36.02
CA PRO A 537 4.59 27.38 36.90
C PRO A 537 4.48 26.04 36.15
N ALA A 538 5.54 25.23 36.27
CA ALA A 538 5.61 23.79 36.04
C ALA A 538 5.21 23.25 34.65
N VAL A 539 6.21 23.16 33.77
CA VAL A 539 6.18 22.36 32.53
C VAL A 539 7.45 21.51 32.52
N VAL A 540 7.33 20.20 32.31
CA VAL A 540 8.47 19.38 31.86
C VAL A 540 8.88 19.93 30.49
N CYS A 541 9.80 20.88 30.47
CA CYS A 541 10.21 21.57 29.27
C CYS A 541 11.33 20.77 28.59
N ILE A 542 10.94 19.79 27.76
CA ILE A 542 11.86 19.20 26.79
C ILE A 542 11.87 20.14 25.59
N ARG A 543 12.84 21.07 25.55
CA ARG A 543 13.02 21.99 24.44
C ARG A 543 14.09 21.41 23.49
N SER A 544 13.64 20.63 22.51
CA SER A 544 14.50 20.16 21.40
C SER A 544 14.96 21.34 20.52
N LEU A 545 16.16 21.21 19.96
CA LEU A 545 16.96 22.25 19.29
C LEU A 545 16.40 22.77 17.95
N ARG A 546 15.26 22.26 17.52
CA ARG A 546 14.44 22.80 16.44
C ARG A 546 13.01 22.79 16.95
N THR A 547 12.45 23.97 17.19
CA THR A 547 11.01 24.24 17.48
C THR A 547 10.09 23.01 17.59
N ARG A 548 9.67 22.65 18.81
CA ARG A 548 8.31 22.21 19.22
C ARG A 548 8.36 21.71 20.68
N ILE A 549 7.45 22.19 21.51
CA ILE A 549 7.37 21.92 22.96
C ILE A 549 6.33 20.82 23.19
N SER A 550 6.67 19.77 23.93
CA SER A 550 5.70 18.77 24.41
C SER A 550 5.20 19.13 25.81
N TRP A 551 3.87 19.06 26.01
CA TRP A 551 3.19 19.38 27.27
C TRP A 551 2.66 18.11 27.93
N TYR A 552 3.01 17.85 29.19
CA TYR A 552 2.39 16.77 29.97
C TYR A 552 1.69 17.35 31.18
N LEU A 553 0.36 17.31 31.13
CA LEU A 553 -0.54 17.68 32.23
C LEU A 553 -1.08 16.41 32.85
N THR A 554 -0.79 16.15 34.12
CA THR A 554 -1.51 15.15 34.91
C THR A 554 -2.18 15.88 36.08
N SER A 555 -3.52 15.97 36.06
CA SER A 555 -4.26 16.32 37.27
C SER A 555 -4.71 15.01 37.91
N ASN A 556 -3.96 14.49 38.89
CA ASN A 556 -4.52 13.47 39.76
C ASN A 556 -4.30 13.82 41.23
N ARG A 557 -5.38 14.32 41.87
CA ARG A 557 -5.57 14.21 43.31
C ARG A 557 -6.10 12.80 43.57
N GLU A 558 -5.23 11.82 43.68
CA GLU A 558 -5.57 10.61 44.42
C GLU A 558 -5.12 10.78 45.86
N LYS A 559 -6.10 10.67 46.76
CA LYS A 559 -5.91 10.67 48.21
C LYS A 559 -4.84 9.62 48.53
N ARG A 560 -3.70 10.04 49.08
CA ARG A 560 -2.83 9.13 49.82
C ARG A 560 -3.69 8.46 50.91
N PRO A 561 -3.72 7.12 51.03
CA PRO A 561 -4.25 6.50 52.22
C PRO A 561 -3.44 6.99 53.42
N ARG A 562 -4.15 7.25 54.53
CA ARG A 562 -3.58 7.71 55.80
C ARG A 562 -2.59 6.73 56.38
#